data_AF-A0A1Q3GXZ5-F1
#
_entry.id   AF-A0A1Q3GXZ5-F1
#
_cell.length_a   1.000
_cell.length_b   1.000
_cell.length_c   1.000
_cell.angle_alpha   90.00
_cell.angle_beta   90.00
_cell.angle_gamma   90.00
#
_symmetry.space_group_name_H-M   'P 1'
#
loop_
_entity.id
_entity.type
_entity.pdbx_description
1 polymer ?
#
loop_
_entity_poly.entity_id
_entity_poly.type
_entity_poly.pdbx_seq_one_letter_code
_entity_poly.pdbx_strand_id
1 'polypeptide(L)'
;MADRAINRHRQSVEQFLVNHGWVHGQGRNFYFNGLGDNAHPHLHLIVTNRDEEANRYEDIRDRVEFLGLTFGPEQNQNNFDIIDHQARAQANHVQRRIEHHFPDRDQAGRLINMINNIAGMGLRLVEV
;
A
#
# COMPACT_ATOMS: atom_id res chain seq x y z
N MET A 1 -2.93 -7.81 -42.28
CA MET A 1 -3.20 -6.94 -41.13
C MET A 1 -3.02 -7.79 -39.88
N ALA A 2 -1.93 -7.58 -39.15
CA ALA A 2 -1.66 -8.37 -37.95
C ALA A 2 -2.47 -7.77 -36.80
N ASP A 3 -3.41 -8.56 -36.28
CA ASP A 3 -4.12 -8.28 -35.05
C ASP A 3 -3.08 -8.00 -33.95
N ARG A 4 -3.07 -6.76 -33.46
CA ARG A 4 -2.38 -6.40 -32.23
C ARG A 4 -3.18 -7.02 -31.07
N ALA A 5 -3.01 -8.33 -30.86
CA ALA A 5 -3.23 -8.90 -29.55
C ALA A 5 -2.24 -8.19 -28.62
N ILE A 6 -2.73 -7.18 -27.90
CA ILE A 6 -1.98 -6.54 -26.82
C ILE A 6 -1.70 -7.66 -25.81
N ASN A 7 -0.52 -8.26 -25.93
CA ASN A 7 0.05 -9.09 -24.90
C ASN A 7 0.36 -8.13 -23.75
N ARG A 8 -0.67 -7.78 -22.96
CA ARG A 8 -0.50 -7.08 -21.69
C ARG A 8 0.41 -8.00 -20.90
N HIS A 9 1.69 -7.65 -20.78
CA HIS A 9 2.69 -8.50 -20.15
C HIS A 9 2.15 -8.95 -18.80
N ARG A 10 1.77 -10.23 -18.74
CA ARG A 10 1.34 -10.90 -17.53
C ARG A 10 2.49 -10.77 -16.55
N GLN A 11 2.29 -9.99 -15.50
CA GLN A 11 3.27 -9.73 -14.47
C GLN A 11 2.77 -10.33 -13.16
N SER A 12 3.70 -10.83 -12.34
CA SER A 12 3.37 -11.34 -11.01
C SER A 12 2.90 -10.20 -10.11
N VAL A 13 2.18 -10.51 -9.02
CA VAL A 13 1.84 -9.55 -7.96
C VAL A 13 3.06 -8.76 -7.52
N GLU A 14 4.17 -9.46 -7.33
CA GLU A 14 5.45 -8.85 -6.98
C GLU A 14 5.92 -7.81 -8.00
N GLN A 15 6.00 -8.19 -9.27
CA GLN A 15 6.44 -7.28 -10.33
C GLN A 15 5.44 -6.12 -10.50
N PHE A 16 4.15 -6.40 -10.37
CA PHE A 16 3.09 -5.40 -10.36
C PHE A 16 3.32 -4.36 -9.24
N LEU A 17 3.55 -4.81 -8.00
CA LEU A 17 3.81 -3.93 -6.86
C LEU A 17 5.07 -3.09 -7.07
N VAL A 18 6.18 -3.71 -7.50
CA VAL A 18 7.44 -2.98 -7.76
C VAL A 18 7.26 -1.90 -8.83
N ASN A 19 6.56 -2.23 -9.92
CA ASN A 19 6.27 -1.28 -10.99
C ASN A 19 5.39 -0.11 -10.54
N HIS A 20 4.74 -0.21 -9.38
CA HIS A 20 3.91 0.85 -8.79
C HIS A 20 4.51 1.45 -7.52
N GLY A 21 5.84 1.38 -7.35
CA GLY A 21 6.58 2.13 -6.32
C GLY A 21 6.68 1.42 -4.98
N TRP A 22 6.37 0.13 -4.91
CA TRP A 22 6.70 -0.69 -3.75
C TRP A 22 8.14 -1.22 -3.87
N VAL A 23 8.80 -1.39 -2.73
CA VAL A 23 10.17 -1.90 -2.64
C VAL A 23 10.20 -3.13 -1.75
N HIS A 24 11.06 -4.08 -2.10
CA HIS A 24 11.29 -5.28 -1.32
C HIS A 24 11.87 -4.96 0.05
N GLY A 25 11.17 -5.42 1.08
CA GLY A 25 11.71 -5.57 2.42
C GLY A 25 12.30 -6.94 2.66
N GLN A 26 12.69 -7.21 3.91
CA GLN A 26 13.08 -8.55 4.33
C GLN A 26 11.88 -9.51 4.27
N GLY A 27 12.09 -10.74 3.80
CA GLY A 27 11.04 -11.76 3.76
C GLY A 27 9.86 -11.41 2.84
N ARG A 28 8.63 -11.44 3.38
CA ARG A 28 7.40 -11.18 2.62
C ARG A 28 7.00 -9.69 2.57
N ASN A 29 7.81 -8.82 3.15
CA ASN A 29 7.47 -7.42 3.34
C ASN A 29 7.69 -6.60 2.07
N PHE A 30 6.75 -5.70 1.81
CA PHE A 30 6.87 -4.62 0.84
C PHE A 30 6.69 -3.27 1.55
N TYR A 31 7.46 -2.27 1.12
CA TYR A 31 7.37 -0.91 1.64
C TYR A 31 7.10 0.06 0.49
N PHE A 32 6.15 0.97 0.68
CA PHE A 32 5.86 1.96 -0.35
C PHE A 32 6.90 3.09 -0.34
N ASN A 33 7.66 3.23 -1.44
CA ASN A 33 8.72 4.22 -1.57
C ASN A 33 8.21 5.63 -1.91
N GLY A 34 6.90 5.85 -1.98
CA GLY A 34 6.30 7.16 -2.29
C GLY A 34 6.56 8.25 -1.25
N LEU A 35 7.30 7.95 -0.17
CA LEU A 35 7.72 8.86 0.88
C LEU A 35 9.23 9.19 0.83
N GLY A 36 9.98 8.59 -0.10
CA GLY A 36 11.44 8.71 -0.21
C GLY A 36 12.17 7.50 0.38
N ASP A 37 13.37 7.23 -0.15
CA ASP A 37 14.15 6.04 0.22
C ASP A 37 14.42 6.00 1.74
N ASN A 38 13.97 4.93 2.39
CA ASN A 38 14.15 4.64 3.83
C ASN A 38 13.48 5.63 4.81
N ALA A 39 12.60 6.53 4.38
CA ALA A 39 11.98 7.52 5.28
C ALA A 39 10.81 6.93 6.08
N HIS A 40 11.03 6.46 7.32
CA HIS A 40 9.93 6.13 8.22
C HIS A 40 9.11 7.38 8.57
N PRO A 41 7.80 7.24 8.82
CA PRO A 41 6.95 6.04 8.67
C PRO A 41 6.78 5.51 7.23
N HIS A 42 6.68 4.19 7.06
CA HIS A 42 6.41 3.52 5.77
C HIS A 42 4.99 2.99 5.72
N LEU A 43 4.41 2.94 4.50
CA LEU A 43 3.28 2.04 4.27
C LEU A 43 3.84 0.63 4.01
N HIS A 44 3.52 -0.30 4.89
CA HIS A 44 4.00 -1.68 4.91
C HIS A 44 2.89 -2.61 4.46
N LEU A 45 3.22 -3.48 3.50
CA LEU A 45 2.33 -4.45 2.90
C LEU A 45 2.91 -5.86 3.01
N ILE A 46 2.06 -6.84 3.32
CA ILE A 46 2.33 -8.26 3.18
C ILE A 46 1.22 -8.87 2.33
N VAL A 47 1.60 -9.59 1.29
CA VAL A 47 0.69 -10.28 0.38
C VAL A 47 1.03 -11.77 0.26
N THR A 48 0.01 -12.61 0.11
CA THR A 48 0.16 -14.01 -0.33
C THR A 48 0.30 -14.11 -1.85
N ASN A 49 0.72 -15.30 -2.32
CA ASN A 49 0.69 -15.69 -3.74
C ASN A 49 1.35 -14.66 -4.66
N ARG A 50 2.57 -14.25 -4.29
CA ARG A 50 3.34 -13.17 -4.94
C ARG A 50 3.69 -13.44 -6.39
N ASP A 51 3.74 -14.70 -6.76
CA ASP A 51 4.05 -15.25 -8.08
C ASP A 51 2.82 -15.33 -8.99
N GLU A 52 1.61 -15.24 -8.45
CA GLU A 52 0.39 -15.21 -9.26
C GLU A 52 0.26 -13.91 -10.06
N GLU A 53 -0.50 -13.96 -11.16
CA GLU A 53 -0.72 -12.81 -12.02
C GLU A 53 -1.56 -11.71 -11.33
N ALA A 54 -1.20 -10.45 -11.59
CA ALA A 54 -2.00 -9.27 -11.25
C ALA A 54 -1.79 -8.16 -12.29
N ASN A 55 -2.88 -7.49 -12.67
CA ASN A 55 -2.83 -6.38 -13.63
C ASN A 55 -3.35 -5.07 -13.06
N ARG A 56 -3.97 -5.11 -11.88
CA ARG A 56 -4.53 -3.96 -11.16
C ARG A 56 -4.60 -4.28 -9.66
N TYR A 57 -4.79 -3.24 -8.84
CA TYR A 57 -4.81 -3.37 -7.39
C TYR A 57 -6.00 -4.18 -6.85
N GLU A 58 -7.12 -4.18 -7.57
CA GLU A 58 -8.27 -5.00 -7.20
C GLU A 58 -7.95 -6.49 -7.23
N ASP A 59 -7.06 -6.92 -8.13
CA ASP A 59 -6.68 -8.34 -8.28
C ASP A 59 -5.85 -8.83 -7.07
N ILE A 60 -5.27 -7.91 -6.29
CA ILE A 60 -4.41 -8.26 -5.14
C ILE A 60 -5.10 -8.04 -3.79
N ARG A 61 -6.26 -7.39 -3.75
CA ARG A 61 -6.93 -6.97 -2.50
C ARG A 61 -7.25 -8.15 -1.57
N ASP A 62 -7.66 -9.28 -2.13
CA ASP A 62 -7.98 -10.49 -1.36
C ASP A 62 -6.73 -11.30 -0.97
N ARG A 63 -5.56 -10.92 -1.49
CA ARG A 63 -4.24 -11.49 -1.16
C ARG A 63 -3.51 -10.68 -0.09
N VAL A 64 -4.04 -9.54 0.33
CA VAL A 64 -3.45 -8.68 1.37
C VAL A 64 -3.66 -9.32 2.74
N GLU A 65 -2.57 -9.79 3.34
CA GLU A 65 -2.55 -10.28 4.72
C GLU A 65 -2.42 -9.13 5.72
N PHE A 66 -1.62 -8.14 5.35
CA PHE A 66 -1.31 -7.00 6.20
C PHE A 66 -1.12 -5.74 5.37
N LEU A 67 -1.71 -4.65 5.82
CA LEU A 67 -1.41 -3.30 5.38
C LEU A 67 -1.36 -2.41 6.62
N GLY A 68 -0.27 -1.67 6.82
CA GLY A 68 -0.14 -0.79 7.99
C GLY A 68 0.84 0.35 7.78
N LEU A 69 0.73 1.38 8.62
CA LEU A 69 1.74 2.42 8.74
C LEU A 69 2.74 2.02 9.83
N THR A 70 4.00 1.84 9.47
CA THR A 70 5.05 1.40 10.38
C THR A 70 6.15 2.44 10.54
N PHE A 71 6.49 2.78 11.79
CA PHE A 71 7.39 3.87 12.15
C PHE A 71 8.84 3.42 12.41
N GLY A 72 9.11 2.14 12.17
CA GLY A 72 10.42 1.53 12.43
C GLY A 72 10.55 1.00 13.86
N PRO A 73 11.65 0.27 14.15
CA PRO A 73 11.79 -0.55 15.36
C PRO A 73 11.76 0.27 16.66
N GLU A 74 12.29 1.51 16.64
CA GLU A 74 12.33 2.39 17.81
C GLU A 74 10.96 3.02 18.16
N GLN A 75 10.01 2.96 17.23
CA GLN A 75 8.70 3.61 17.35
C GLN A 75 7.53 2.64 17.11
N ASN A 76 7.73 1.33 17.34
CA ASN A 76 6.73 0.30 17.06
C ASN A 76 5.37 0.52 17.74
N GLN A 77 5.33 1.19 18.89
CA GLN A 77 4.10 1.59 19.58
C GLN A 77 3.24 2.57 18.77
N ASN A 78 3.80 3.23 17.76
CA ASN A 78 3.10 4.12 16.85
C ASN A 78 2.61 3.40 15.59
N ASN A 79 2.99 2.14 15.37
CA ASN A 79 2.51 1.37 14.24
C ASN A 79 0.99 1.29 14.26
N PHE A 80 0.41 1.29 13.07
CA PHE A 80 -1.01 1.36 12.90
C PHE A 80 -1.46 0.45 11.77
N ASP A 81 -2.21 -0.57 12.13
CA ASP A 81 -2.70 -1.58 11.19
C ASP A 81 -3.97 -1.06 10.50
N ILE A 82 -3.98 -1.14 9.18
CA ILE A 82 -5.09 -0.72 8.31
C ILE A 82 -5.89 -1.94 7.88
N ILE A 83 -5.18 -3.01 7.49
CA ILE A 83 -5.71 -4.35 7.26
C ILE A 83 -4.82 -5.30 8.04
N ASP A 84 -5.42 -6.21 8.80
CA ASP A 84 -4.77 -7.39 9.34
C ASP A 84 -5.61 -8.64 9.01
N HIS A 85 -5.11 -9.81 9.43
CA HIS A 85 -5.77 -11.10 9.19
C HIS A 85 -7.18 -11.24 9.80
N GLN A 86 -7.59 -10.37 10.72
CA GLN A 86 -8.84 -10.47 11.49
C GLN A 86 -9.82 -9.33 11.20
N ALA A 87 -9.33 -8.14 10.80
CA ALA A 87 -10.16 -6.97 10.65
C ALA A 87 -9.57 -5.91 9.70
N ARG A 88 -10.45 -5.01 9.25
CA ARG A 88 -10.08 -3.77 8.58
C ARG A 88 -10.37 -2.60 9.51
N ALA A 89 -9.43 -1.66 9.61
CA ALA A 89 -9.64 -0.42 10.34
C ALA A 89 -10.75 0.41 9.68
N GLN A 90 -11.43 1.25 10.48
CA GLN A 90 -12.44 2.17 9.94
C GLN A 90 -11.78 3.31 9.16
N ALA A 91 -12.37 3.68 8.02
CA ALA A 91 -11.88 4.74 7.14
C ALA A 91 -11.53 6.05 7.88
N ASN A 92 -12.45 6.53 8.71
CA ASN A 92 -12.26 7.77 9.49
C ASN A 92 -11.09 7.67 10.49
N HIS A 93 -10.81 6.48 11.03
CA HIS A 93 -9.70 6.29 11.95
C HIS A 93 -8.36 6.30 11.21
N VAL A 94 -8.28 5.59 10.08
CA VAL A 94 -7.10 5.60 9.20
C VAL A 94 -6.76 7.01 8.73
N GLN A 95 -7.76 7.75 8.25
CA GLN A 95 -7.57 9.11 7.77
C GLN A 95 -6.99 10.02 8.84
N ARG A 96 -7.56 10.04 10.05
CA ARG A 96 -7.04 10.86 11.17
C ARG A 96 -5.60 10.50 11.54
N ARG A 97 -5.23 9.22 11.48
CA ARG A 97 -3.85 8.79 11.77
C ARG A 97 -2.88 9.30 10.70
N ILE A 98 -3.25 9.24 9.43
CA ILE A 98 -2.43 9.79 8.34
C ILE A 98 -2.27 11.30 8.51
N GLU A 99 -3.36 12.05 8.67
CA GLU A 99 -3.33 13.52 8.81
C GLU A 99 -2.52 13.96 10.04
N HIS A 100 -2.54 13.18 11.12
CA HIS A 100 -1.76 13.47 12.32
C HIS A 100 -0.24 13.28 12.11
N HIS A 101 0.17 12.25 11.36
CA HIS A 101 1.59 11.91 11.20
C HIS A 101 2.23 12.54 9.96
N PHE A 102 1.44 12.94 8.97
CA PHE A 102 1.90 13.55 7.73
C PHE A 102 1.22 14.92 7.55
N PRO A 103 1.75 15.98 8.20
CA PRO A 103 1.21 17.33 8.04
C PRO A 103 1.44 17.88 6.62
N ASP A 104 2.41 17.34 5.89
CA ASP A 104 2.59 17.57 4.45
C ASP A 104 1.46 16.88 3.66
N ARG A 105 0.59 17.69 3.04
CA ARG A 105 -0.57 17.23 2.28
C ARG A 105 -0.20 16.39 1.07
N ASP A 106 0.95 16.61 0.44
CA ASP A 106 1.37 15.84 -0.73
C ASP A 106 1.77 14.42 -0.32
N GLN A 107 2.49 14.29 0.80
CA GLN A 107 2.84 12.97 1.36
C GLN A 107 1.61 12.22 1.84
N ALA A 108 0.74 12.90 2.61
CA ALA A 108 -0.53 12.32 3.06
C ALA A 108 -1.41 11.88 1.88
N GLY A 109 -1.47 12.70 0.82
CA GLY A 109 -2.20 12.40 -0.41
C GLY A 109 -1.66 11.15 -1.13
N ARG A 110 -0.34 11.00 -1.24
CA ARG A 110 0.28 9.80 -1.82
C ARG A 110 -0.08 8.53 -1.05
N LEU A 111 -0.08 8.59 0.28
CA LEU A 111 -0.47 7.46 1.13
C LEU A 111 -1.96 7.13 1.03
N ILE A 112 -2.82 8.14 1.09
CA ILE A 112 -4.27 7.97 0.94
C ILE A 112 -4.60 7.32 -0.40
N ASN A 113 -3.98 7.78 -1.49
CA ASN A 113 -4.18 7.19 -2.80
C ASN A 113 -3.72 5.73 -2.83
N MET A 114 -2.57 5.41 -2.26
CA MET A 114 -2.07 4.04 -2.23
C MET A 114 -2.95 3.12 -1.37
N ILE A 115 -3.38 3.58 -0.20
CA ILE A 115 -4.31 2.83 0.67
C ILE A 115 -5.64 2.62 -0.05
N ASN A 116 -6.17 3.62 -0.75
CA ASN A 116 -7.39 3.47 -1.53
C ASN A 116 -7.25 2.46 -2.66
N ASN A 117 -6.13 2.46 -3.36
CA ASN A 117 -5.85 1.49 -4.41
C ASN A 117 -5.87 0.05 -3.84
N ILE A 118 -5.08 -0.20 -2.79
CA ILE A 118 -4.95 -1.51 -2.15
C ILE A 118 -6.26 -1.94 -1.46
N ALA A 119 -6.74 -1.12 -0.52
CA ALA A 119 -7.76 -1.50 0.43
C ALA A 119 -9.18 -1.10 0.00
N GLY A 120 -9.33 -0.18 -0.96
CA GLY A 120 -10.63 0.30 -1.42
C GLY A 120 -11.38 1.15 -0.40
N MET A 121 -10.67 1.82 0.50
CA MET A 121 -11.28 2.46 1.68
C MET A 121 -11.99 3.79 1.40
N GLY A 122 -11.76 4.41 0.24
CA GLY A 122 -12.40 5.67 -0.14
C GLY A 122 -11.99 6.87 0.72
N LEU A 123 -10.80 6.84 1.31
CA LEU A 123 -10.21 7.92 2.11
C LEU A 123 -10.04 9.19 1.26
N ARG A 124 -10.16 10.37 1.89
CA ARG A 124 -9.99 11.67 1.23
C ARG A 124 -9.22 12.61 2.15
N LEU A 125 -8.43 13.52 1.60
CA LEU A 125 -7.91 14.63 2.40
C LEU A 125 -9.07 15.60 2.69
N VAL A 126 -9.31 15.92 3.96
CA VAL A 126 -10.30 16.94 4.31
C VAL A 126 -9.62 18.32 4.22
N GLU A 127 -10.34 19.29 3.63
CA GLU A 127 -9.95 20.69 3.71
C GLU A 127 -10.29 21.19 5.12
N VAL A 128 -9.30 21.78 5.79
CA VAL A 128 -9.45 22.38 7.12
C VAL A 128 -9.85 23.84 6.96
#